data_AF-A0A660PG13-F1
#
_entry.id   AF-A0A660PG13-F1
#
_cell.length_a   1.000
_cell.length_b   1.000
_cell.length_c   1.000
_cell.angle_alpha   90.00
_cell.angle_beta   90.00
_cell.angle_gamma   90.00
#
_symmetry.space_group_name_H-M   'P 1'
#
loop_
_entity.id
_entity.type
_entity.pdbx_description
1 polymer ?
#
loop_
_entity_poly.entity_id
_entity_poly.type
_entity_poly.pdbx_seq_one_letter_code
_entity_poly.pdbx_strand_id
1 'polypeptide(L)'
;MKLPLNEPIFEVIARVAERKQVPAFVIGGFVRDILLHRPSNDIDIMVLGKGIDIALEVAKELGIEHNVTIFKNFGTAMLVHDNWQLEFVGARKESYSRYSRKPIVEEGTLADDQFRRDFTINALAISLNRSDYGTLIDPFNGLEDLKNQIIRTPLEPDKTFSDDPLRMMRAIRFATQLNFIIQLETFNSIKRNKDRIKIVSAERITDELNKIMLASEPSVGFKLLNKSGLLEIIFPELFRLKGVEQVDGIGHKDNFYHSLKVLDNISKKTNNLWLRWAALLHDIGKPATKQFKSGVGWSFHNHDFVGYKMIYGIFRRMRL
;
A
#
# COMPACT_ATOMS: atom_id res chain seq x y z
N MET A 1 20.33 15.87 8.28
CA MET A 1 21.04 14.57 8.27
C MET A 1 21.50 14.30 6.84
N LYS A 2 22.72 13.78 6.63
CA LYS A 2 23.18 13.31 5.31
C LYS A 2 23.18 11.80 5.27
N LEU A 3 22.65 11.21 4.20
CA LEU A 3 22.63 9.78 3.96
C LEU A 3 23.67 9.42 2.89
N PRO A 4 24.43 8.32 3.08
CA PRO A 4 25.38 7.86 2.09
C PRO A 4 24.63 7.23 0.91
N LEU A 5 24.66 7.92 -0.24
CA LEU A 5 24.22 7.39 -1.54
C LEU A 5 25.44 6.86 -2.29
N ASN A 6 25.93 5.69 -1.88
CA ASN A 6 27.23 5.16 -2.32
C ASN A 6 27.20 4.46 -3.68
N GLU A 7 26.01 4.22 -4.24
CA GLU A 7 25.88 3.55 -5.52
C GLU A 7 26.21 4.51 -6.67
N PRO A 8 27.04 4.10 -7.65
CA PRO A 8 27.46 4.96 -8.76
C PRO A 8 26.30 5.58 -9.55
N ILE A 9 25.14 4.92 -9.55
CA ILE A 9 23.95 5.38 -10.25
C ILE A 9 23.47 6.75 -9.76
N PHE A 10 23.59 7.04 -8.46
CA PHE A 10 23.18 8.34 -7.91
C PHE A 10 24.08 9.47 -8.39
N GLU A 11 25.38 9.20 -8.56
CA GLU A 11 26.32 10.18 -9.11
C GLU A 11 26.02 10.50 -10.58
N VAL A 12 25.69 9.47 -11.37
CA VAL A 12 25.27 9.65 -12.78
C VAL A 12 24.04 10.54 -12.86
N ILE A 13 22.99 10.24 -12.06
CA ILE A 13 21.76 11.02 -12.03
C ILE A 13 22.05 12.47 -11.60
N ALA A 14 22.86 12.66 -10.56
CA ALA A 14 23.22 13.99 -10.06
C ALA A 14 23.97 14.82 -11.12
N ARG A 15 24.93 14.22 -11.85
CA ARG A 15 25.64 14.91 -12.95
C ARG A 15 24.71 15.31 -14.09
N VAL A 16 23.80 14.42 -14.49
CA VAL A 16 22.82 14.71 -15.54
C VAL A 16 21.88 15.84 -15.10
N ALA A 17 21.36 15.77 -13.88
CA ALA A 17 20.50 16.79 -13.29
C ALA A 17 21.19 18.16 -13.23
N GLU A 18 22.46 18.19 -12.80
CA GLU A 18 23.28 19.41 -12.78
C GLU A 18 23.50 19.98 -14.19
N ARG A 19 23.88 19.15 -15.16
CA ARG A 19 24.09 19.57 -16.56
C ARG A 19 22.81 20.15 -17.18
N LYS A 20 21.66 19.61 -16.81
CA LYS A 20 20.34 20.10 -17.26
C LYS A 20 19.80 21.23 -16.41
N GLN A 21 20.48 21.60 -15.32
CA GLN A 21 20.06 22.63 -14.36
C GLN A 21 18.67 22.35 -13.76
N VAL A 22 18.36 21.07 -13.52
CA VAL A 22 17.08 20.64 -12.96
C VAL A 22 17.33 20.01 -11.59
N PRO A 23 16.69 20.49 -10.51
CA PRO A 23 16.78 19.85 -9.21
C PRO A 23 16.22 18.42 -9.22
N ALA A 24 16.93 17.49 -8.59
CA ALA A 24 16.59 16.07 -8.54
C ALA A 24 16.65 15.51 -7.11
N PHE A 25 15.74 14.60 -6.80
CA PHE A 25 15.57 14.05 -5.47
C PHE A 25 15.21 12.56 -5.55
N VAL A 26 15.81 11.75 -4.69
CA VAL A 26 15.32 10.39 -4.42
C VAL A 26 14.18 10.48 -3.43
N ILE A 27 13.05 9.84 -3.70
CA ILE A 27 11.80 10.03 -2.94
C ILE A 27 11.18 8.68 -2.54
N GLY A 28 10.16 8.73 -1.68
CA GLY A 28 9.19 7.64 -1.58
C GLY A 28 9.66 6.41 -0.82
N GLY A 29 9.25 5.24 -1.35
CA GLY A 29 9.43 3.96 -0.67
C GLY A 29 10.89 3.59 -0.48
N PHE A 30 11.72 3.95 -1.44
CA PHE A 30 13.16 3.73 -1.40
C PHE A 30 13.83 4.40 -0.19
N VAL A 31 13.54 5.69 0.03
CA VAL A 31 14.13 6.46 1.14
C VAL A 31 13.74 5.84 2.49
N ARG A 32 12.46 5.48 2.65
CA ARG A 32 11.97 4.77 3.84
C ARG A 32 12.69 3.45 4.05
N ASP A 33 12.82 2.64 3.00
CA ASP A 33 13.35 1.28 3.11
C ASP A 33 14.84 1.28 3.42
N ILE A 34 15.62 2.20 2.85
CA ILE A 34 17.03 2.43 3.26
C ILE A 34 17.12 2.76 4.74
N LEU A 35 16.29 3.70 5.23
CA LEU A 35 16.31 4.11 6.64
C LEU A 35 15.91 2.97 7.58
N LEU A 36 15.11 2.02 7.11
CA LEU A 36 14.75 0.79 7.82
C LEU A 36 15.74 -0.35 7.63
N HIS A 37 16.86 -0.15 6.92
CA HIS A 37 17.84 -1.17 6.57
C HIS A 37 17.22 -2.36 5.82
N ARG A 38 16.25 -2.07 4.95
CA ARG A 38 15.57 -3.05 4.09
C ARG A 38 16.15 -2.96 2.68
N PRO A 39 16.44 -4.09 2.03
CA PRO A 39 16.87 -4.06 0.63
C PRO A 39 15.72 -3.52 -0.24
N SER A 40 16.06 -2.58 -1.12
CA SER A 40 15.18 -2.08 -2.17
C SER A 40 16.03 -1.79 -3.39
N ASN A 41 15.55 -2.23 -4.55
CA ASN A 41 16.18 -1.96 -5.83
C ASN A 41 15.33 -1.00 -6.69
N ASP A 42 14.19 -0.57 -6.16
CA ASP A 42 13.24 0.32 -6.82
C ASP A 42 13.50 1.74 -6.33
N ILE A 43 14.11 2.56 -7.17
CA ILE A 43 14.47 3.95 -6.88
C ILE A 43 13.49 4.87 -7.60
N ASP A 44 12.74 5.63 -6.81
CA ASP A 44 11.89 6.71 -7.32
C ASP A 44 12.69 8.02 -7.35
N ILE A 45 12.86 8.61 -8.54
CA ILE A 45 13.53 9.90 -8.74
C ILE A 45 12.50 10.95 -9.15
N MET A 46 12.36 11.98 -8.31
CA MET A 46 11.61 13.19 -8.62
C MET A 46 12.52 14.26 -9.19
N VAL A 47 12.07 14.94 -10.23
CA VAL A 47 12.76 16.12 -10.78
C VAL A 47 11.82 17.32 -10.85
N LEU A 48 12.34 18.53 -10.64
CA LEU A 48 11.58 19.77 -10.86
C LEU A 48 11.57 20.13 -12.36
N GLY A 49 10.83 19.34 -13.13
CA GLY A 49 10.72 19.45 -14.57
C GLY A 49 10.23 18.15 -15.20
N LYS A 50 10.61 17.90 -16.46
CA LYS A 50 10.19 16.71 -17.20
C LYS A 50 11.04 15.50 -16.83
N GLY A 51 10.49 14.60 -16.00
CA GLY A 51 11.15 13.35 -15.61
C GLY A 51 11.60 12.47 -16.79
N ILE A 52 10.80 12.43 -17.86
CA ILE A 52 11.11 11.67 -19.07
C ILE A 52 12.41 12.17 -19.73
N ASP A 53 12.62 13.49 -19.79
CA ASP A 53 13.80 14.08 -20.43
C ASP A 53 15.08 13.74 -19.64
N ILE A 54 14.99 13.76 -18.30
CA ILE A 54 16.11 13.36 -17.43
C ILE A 54 16.39 11.86 -17.56
N ALA A 55 15.36 11.01 -17.60
CA ALA A 55 15.53 9.57 -17.76
C ALA A 55 16.26 9.21 -19.07
N LEU A 56 15.89 9.85 -20.18
CA LEU A 56 16.53 9.63 -21.48
C LEU A 56 18.01 10.04 -21.46
N GLU A 57 18.34 11.13 -20.77
CA GLU A 57 19.71 11.64 -20.65
C GLU A 57 20.57 10.78 -19.72
N VAL A 58 19.98 10.27 -18.62
CA VAL A 58 20.62 9.28 -17.75
C VAL A 58 20.88 7.99 -18.53
N ALA A 59 19.90 7.49 -19.29
CA ALA A 59 20.08 6.29 -20.10
C ALA A 59 21.16 6.47 -21.16
N LYS A 60 21.27 7.65 -21.77
CA LYS A 60 22.35 7.99 -22.71
C LYS A 60 23.71 8.02 -22.05
N GLU A 61 23.82 8.59 -20.85
CA GLU A 61 25.09 8.62 -20.11
C GLU A 61 25.54 7.21 -19.68
N LEU A 62 24.59 6.30 -19.48
CA LEU A 62 24.83 4.90 -19.15
C LEU A 62 24.97 4.00 -20.41
N GLY A 63 24.72 4.50 -21.62
CA GLY A 63 24.74 3.71 -22.86
C GLY A 63 23.65 2.64 -22.95
N ILE A 64 22.49 2.87 -22.33
CA ILE A 64 21.35 1.93 -22.26
C ILE A 64 20.04 2.55 -22.77
N GLU A 65 20.10 3.40 -23.80
CA GLU A 65 18.94 4.13 -24.32
C GLU A 65 17.78 3.20 -24.72
N HIS A 66 18.09 1.98 -25.17
CA HIS A 66 17.10 0.97 -25.54
C HIS A 66 16.30 0.38 -24.35
N ASN A 67 16.73 0.62 -23.12
CA ASN A 67 16.11 0.08 -21.91
C ASN A 67 15.12 1.06 -21.24
N VAL A 68 14.81 2.19 -21.88
CA VAL A 68 13.87 3.18 -21.35
C VAL A 68 12.44 2.84 -21.78
N THR A 69 11.56 2.65 -20.79
CA THR A 69 10.12 2.49 -21.01
C THR A 69 9.41 3.78 -20.62
N ILE A 70 8.70 4.40 -21.57
CA ILE A 70 7.98 5.66 -21.33
C ILE A 70 6.49 5.38 -21.10
N PHE A 71 5.97 5.83 -19.96
CA PHE A 71 4.57 5.74 -19.61
C PHE A 71 3.88 7.10 -19.80
N LYS A 72 3.55 7.44 -21.05
CA LYS A 72 2.98 8.74 -21.43
C LYS A 72 1.74 9.15 -20.62
N ASN A 73 0.87 8.19 -20.30
CA ASN A 73 -0.35 8.44 -19.54
C ASN A 73 -0.10 8.87 -18.08
N PHE A 74 1.07 8.54 -17.53
CA PHE A 74 1.44 8.84 -16.15
C PHE A 74 2.50 9.93 -16.04
N GLY A 75 3.08 10.34 -17.16
CA GLY A 75 4.17 11.32 -17.22
C GLY A 75 5.47 10.80 -16.60
N THR A 76 5.68 9.48 -16.61
CA THR A 76 6.87 8.83 -16.02
C THR A 76 7.67 8.06 -17.07
N ALA A 77 8.95 7.87 -16.77
CA ALA A 77 9.83 6.99 -17.52
C ALA A 77 10.53 6.04 -16.56
N MET A 78 10.61 4.77 -16.93
CA MET A 78 11.32 3.76 -16.16
C MET A 78 12.54 3.31 -16.96
N LEU A 79 13.66 3.13 -16.28
CA LEU A 79 14.85 2.53 -16.85
C LEU A 79 15.37 1.42 -15.92
N VAL A 80 15.93 0.39 -16.53
CA VAL A 80 16.51 -0.75 -15.82
C VAL A 80 17.99 -0.81 -16.15
N HIS A 81 18.83 -0.74 -15.12
CA HIS A 81 20.28 -0.81 -15.22
C HIS A 81 20.82 -1.73 -14.14
N ASP A 82 21.50 -2.81 -14.54
CA ASP A 82 21.90 -3.91 -13.66
C ASP A 82 20.69 -4.47 -12.87
N ASN A 83 20.74 -4.36 -11.54
CA ASN A 83 19.67 -4.78 -10.64
C ASN A 83 18.74 -3.63 -10.23
N TRP A 84 19.00 -2.40 -10.69
CA TRP A 84 18.25 -1.20 -10.32
C TRP A 84 17.10 -0.93 -11.27
N GLN A 85 15.93 -0.67 -10.70
CA GLN A 85 14.77 -0.12 -11.40
C GLN A 85 14.64 1.34 -10.99
N LEU A 86 14.81 2.24 -11.94
CA LEU A 86 14.74 3.68 -11.70
C LEU A 86 13.47 4.23 -12.36
N GLU A 87 12.57 4.79 -11.57
CA GLU A 87 11.39 5.50 -12.07
C GLU A 87 11.60 7.01 -11.95
N PHE A 88 11.53 7.72 -13.07
CA PHE A 88 11.64 9.16 -13.14
C PHE A 88 10.27 9.81 -13.27
N VAL A 89 9.99 10.75 -12.39
CA VAL A 89 8.73 11.49 -12.33
C VAL A 89 8.98 12.98 -12.19
N GLY A 90 8.21 13.79 -12.93
CA GLY A 90 8.18 15.23 -12.72
C GLY A 90 7.40 15.59 -11.47
N ALA A 91 7.87 16.58 -10.71
CA ALA A 91 7.13 17.11 -9.57
C ALA A 91 5.78 17.67 -10.02
N ARG A 92 4.75 17.34 -9.26
CA ARG A 92 3.37 17.60 -9.66
C ARG A 92 2.52 18.03 -8.50
N LYS A 93 1.64 18.99 -8.78
CA LYS A 93 0.55 19.43 -7.92
C LYS A 93 -0.73 18.77 -8.37
N GLU A 94 -1.48 18.20 -7.43
CA GLU A 94 -2.73 17.50 -7.70
C GLU A 94 -3.90 18.23 -7.05
N SER A 95 -4.96 18.46 -7.83
CA SER A 95 -6.24 19.00 -7.36
C SER A 95 -7.34 17.97 -7.57
N TYR A 96 -8.08 17.63 -6.50
CA TYR A 96 -9.09 16.59 -6.50
C TYR A 96 -10.50 17.20 -6.52
N SER A 97 -11.40 16.60 -7.31
CA SER A 97 -12.83 16.91 -7.21
C SER A 97 -13.52 15.92 -6.29
N ARG A 98 -14.56 16.35 -5.59
CA ARG A 98 -15.24 15.51 -4.59
C ARG A 98 -15.81 14.21 -5.16
N TYR A 99 -16.13 14.19 -6.46
CA TYR A 99 -16.80 13.08 -7.15
C TYR A 99 -15.87 12.24 -8.05
N SER A 100 -14.63 12.67 -8.27
CA SER A 100 -13.68 11.93 -9.11
C SER A 100 -12.47 11.49 -8.30
N ARG A 101 -12.03 10.26 -8.57
CA ARG A 101 -10.74 9.75 -8.10
C ARG A 101 -9.55 10.35 -8.86
N LYS A 102 -9.76 10.83 -10.10
CA LYS A 102 -8.67 11.32 -10.95
C LYS A 102 -8.44 12.80 -10.64
N PRO A 103 -7.23 13.18 -10.15
CA PRO A 103 -6.91 14.58 -9.95
C PRO A 103 -6.62 15.29 -11.28
N ILE A 104 -6.73 16.61 -11.26
CA ILE A 104 -6.11 17.49 -12.25
C ILE A 104 -4.64 17.66 -11.84
N VAL A 105 -3.73 17.46 -12.78
CA VAL A 105 -2.27 17.42 -12.55
C VAL A 105 -1.61 18.62 -13.22
N GLU A 106 -0.85 19.38 -12.45
CA GLU A 106 -0.06 20.53 -12.91
C GLU A 106 1.40 20.37 -12.47
N GLU A 107 2.33 21.11 -13.09
CA GLU A 107 3.71 21.18 -12.63
C GLU A 107 3.76 21.77 -11.20
N GLY A 108 4.57 21.17 -10.33
CA GLY A 108 4.61 21.52 -8.91
C GLY A 108 6.02 21.61 -8.34
N THR A 109 6.09 22.05 -7.09
CA THR A 109 7.34 22.05 -6.31
C THR A 109 7.57 20.70 -5.61
N LEU A 110 8.76 20.52 -5.01
CA LEU A 110 9.02 19.38 -4.13
C LEU A 110 8.01 19.32 -2.98
N ALA A 111 7.70 20.48 -2.41
CA ALA A 111 6.72 20.58 -1.34
C ALA A 111 5.34 20.12 -1.82
N ASP A 112 4.88 20.56 -3.00
CA ASP A 112 3.60 20.13 -3.58
C ASP A 112 3.53 18.60 -3.76
N ASP A 113 4.60 17.96 -4.26
CA ASP A 113 4.65 16.50 -4.38
C ASP A 113 4.65 15.82 -3.01
N GLN A 114 5.36 16.36 -2.03
CA GLN A 114 5.41 15.81 -0.68
C GLN A 114 4.04 15.94 0.04
N PHE A 115 3.34 17.07 -0.13
CA PHE A 115 2.02 17.32 0.45
C PHE A 115 0.95 16.35 -0.06
N ARG A 116 1.02 15.96 -1.33
CA ARG A 116 0.05 15.03 -1.91
C ARG A 116 0.34 13.57 -1.56
N ARG A 117 1.41 13.23 -0.84
CA ARG A 117 1.72 11.83 -0.50
C ARG A 117 0.79 11.26 0.57
N ASP A 118 0.82 9.94 0.68
CA ASP A 118 -0.08 9.20 1.56
C ASP A 118 0.35 9.26 3.03
N PHE A 119 1.63 9.06 3.33
CA PHE A 119 2.16 9.01 4.69
C PHE A 119 3.47 9.78 4.86
N THR A 120 3.71 10.31 6.06
CA THR A 120 4.92 11.08 6.43
C THR A 120 6.19 10.31 6.12
N ILE A 121 6.23 9.02 6.48
CA ILE A 121 7.36 8.11 6.19
C ILE A 121 7.64 7.90 4.69
N ASN A 122 6.66 8.16 3.81
CA ASN A 122 6.81 8.06 2.35
C ASN A 122 7.01 9.42 1.70
N ALA A 123 6.94 10.52 2.46
CA ALA A 123 7.15 11.89 2.02
C ALA A 123 8.59 12.37 2.24
N LEU A 124 9.47 11.47 2.69
CA LEU A 124 10.91 11.72 2.80
C LEU A 124 11.55 11.84 1.41
N ALA A 125 12.52 12.74 1.29
CA ALA A 125 13.31 12.92 0.08
C ALA A 125 14.79 13.07 0.41
N ILE A 126 15.68 12.64 -0.50
CA ILE A 126 17.12 12.84 -0.41
C ILE A 126 17.55 13.67 -1.61
N SER A 127 18.24 14.78 -1.37
CA SER A 127 18.73 15.64 -2.45
C SER A 127 19.83 14.97 -3.27
N LEU A 128 19.72 15.06 -4.60
CA LEU A 128 20.78 14.75 -5.55
C LEU A 128 21.45 16.02 -6.10
N ASN A 129 21.08 17.21 -5.61
CA ASN A 129 21.67 18.46 -6.08
C ASN A 129 23.09 18.60 -5.54
N ARG A 130 24.00 19.15 -6.34
CA ARG A 130 25.42 19.28 -5.95
C ARG A 130 25.64 20.07 -4.65
N SER A 131 24.84 21.10 -4.40
CA SER A 131 24.98 21.98 -3.23
C SER A 131 24.67 21.28 -1.90
N ASP A 132 23.77 20.31 -1.90
CA ASP A 132 23.26 19.65 -0.70
C ASP A 132 23.12 18.13 -0.87
N TYR A 133 23.94 17.52 -1.73
CA TYR A 133 23.91 16.10 -2.05
C TYR A 133 23.87 15.23 -0.80
N GLY A 134 22.95 14.25 -0.81
CA GLY A 134 22.71 13.31 0.28
C GLY A 134 21.90 13.90 1.45
N THR A 135 21.50 15.17 1.41
CA THR A 135 20.71 15.78 2.48
C THR A 135 19.29 15.25 2.50
N LEU A 136 18.86 14.73 3.66
CA LEU A 136 17.49 14.31 3.91
C LEU A 136 16.58 15.53 4.12
N ILE A 137 15.49 15.57 3.36
CA ILE A 137 14.44 16.58 3.40
C ILE A 137 13.19 15.92 3.99
N ASP A 138 12.78 16.39 5.16
CA ASP A 138 11.66 15.85 5.94
C ASP A 138 10.78 16.97 6.51
N PRO A 139 9.84 17.53 5.72
CA PRO A 139 8.98 18.62 6.18
C PRO A 139 7.87 18.16 7.15
N PHE A 140 7.65 16.85 7.32
CA PHE A 140 6.51 16.30 8.07
C PHE A 140 6.90 15.43 9.26
N ASN A 141 8.16 15.45 9.67
CA ASN A 141 8.70 14.61 10.75
C ASN A 141 8.52 13.10 10.48
N GLY A 142 8.61 12.69 9.21
CA GLY A 142 8.57 11.30 8.78
C GLY A 142 9.70 10.46 9.38
N LEU A 143 10.88 11.04 9.66
CA LEU A 143 11.98 10.33 10.32
C LEU A 143 11.62 9.97 11.77
N GLU A 144 10.94 10.87 12.48
CA GLU A 144 10.49 10.63 13.85
C GLU A 144 9.33 9.63 13.88
N ASP A 145 8.40 9.71 12.93
CA ASP A 145 7.35 8.71 12.77
C ASP A 145 7.94 7.33 12.42
N LEU A 146 8.99 7.26 11.61
CA LEU A 146 9.69 6.03 11.28
C LEU A 146 10.34 5.40 12.53
N LYS A 147 11.01 6.22 13.34
CA LYS A 147 11.63 5.81 14.61
C LYS A 147 10.58 5.31 15.62
N ASN A 148 9.45 6.00 15.70
CA ASN A 148 8.35 5.63 16.60
C ASN A 148 7.41 4.57 16.04
N GLN A 149 7.68 4.05 14.83
CA GLN A 149 6.88 3.03 14.15
C GLN A 149 5.41 3.46 13.94
N ILE A 150 5.21 4.70 13.48
CA ILE A 150 3.90 5.33 13.29
C ILE A 150 3.57 5.49 11.80
N ILE A 151 2.35 5.11 11.42
CA ILE A 151 1.73 5.49 10.15
C ILE A 151 0.86 6.73 10.38
N ARG A 152 1.25 7.84 9.77
CA ARG A 152 0.59 9.16 9.87
C ARG A 152 0.51 9.81 8.50
N THR A 153 -0.56 10.54 8.22
CA THR A 153 -0.71 11.33 6.98
C THR A 153 0.07 12.66 7.08
N PRO A 154 0.67 13.17 5.97
CA PRO A 154 1.37 14.46 5.99
C PRO A 154 0.46 15.64 6.30
N LEU A 155 -0.76 15.58 5.76
CA LEU A 155 -1.81 16.58 5.93
C LEU A 155 -2.93 16.03 6.82
N GLU A 156 -3.97 16.84 7.00
CA GLU A 156 -5.21 16.44 7.67
C GLU A 156 -5.71 15.09 7.11
N PRO A 157 -5.94 14.08 7.97
CA PRO A 157 -6.34 12.75 7.54
C PRO A 157 -7.64 12.71 6.72
N ASP A 158 -8.67 13.49 7.09
CA ASP A 158 -9.97 13.46 6.41
C ASP A 158 -9.85 13.96 4.96
N LYS A 159 -9.11 15.06 4.75
CA LYS A 159 -8.78 15.53 3.40
C LYS A 159 -8.00 14.48 2.62
N THR A 160 -6.97 13.89 3.23
CA THR A 160 -6.12 12.87 2.60
C THR A 160 -6.93 11.68 2.08
N PHE A 161 -7.85 11.15 2.89
CA PHE A 161 -8.70 10.01 2.51
C PHE A 161 -9.90 10.40 1.65
N SER A 162 -10.37 11.63 1.75
CA SER A 162 -11.34 12.18 0.80
C SER A 162 -10.72 12.23 -0.60
N ASP A 163 -9.54 12.84 -0.76
CA ASP A 163 -8.87 13.02 -2.05
C ASP A 163 -8.56 11.67 -2.73
N ASP A 164 -7.97 10.72 -1.98
CA ASP A 164 -7.76 9.36 -2.46
C ASP A 164 -8.17 8.31 -1.41
N PRO A 165 -9.38 7.72 -1.54
CA PRO A 165 -9.89 6.75 -0.58
C PRO A 165 -9.09 5.44 -0.50
N LEU A 166 -8.28 5.11 -1.52
CA LEU A 166 -7.41 3.93 -1.47
C LEU A 166 -6.32 4.09 -0.41
N ARG A 167 -5.97 5.32 -0.02
CA ARG A 167 -5.00 5.56 1.06
C ARG A 167 -5.42 4.97 2.39
N MET A 168 -6.73 4.78 2.63
CA MET A 168 -7.20 4.04 3.81
C MET A 168 -6.73 2.58 3.79
N MET A 169 -6.82 1.90 2.63
CA MET A 169 -6.30 0.54 2.45
C MET A 169 -4.78 0.52 2.57
N ARG A 170 -4.09 1.51 1.99
CA ARG A 170 -2.63 1.62 2.07
C ARG A 170 -2.14 1.84 3.51
N ALA A 171 -2.85 2.61 4.33
CA ALA A 171 -2.52 2.81 5.74
C ALA A 171 -2.49 1.48 6.49
N ILE A 172 -3.53 0.65 6.29
CA ILE A 172 -3.64 -0.67 6.87
C ILE A 172 -2.57 -1.61 6.30
N ARG A 173 -2.32 -1.57 4.99
CA ARG A 173 -1.24 -2.34 4.37
C ARG A 173 0.12 -2.00 4.98
N PHE A 174 0.50 -0.73 5.05
CA PHE A 174 1.81 -0.35 5.59
C PHE A 174 1.93 -0.69 7.07
N ALA A 175 0.89 -0.46 7.87
CA ALA A 175 0.86 -0.90 9.26
C ALA A 175 1.10 -2.41 9.38
N THR A 176 0.51 -3.21 8.49
CA THR A 176 0.67 -4.67 8.46
C THR A 176 2.07 -5.10 8.00
N GLN A 177 2.58 -4.52 6.91
CA GLN A 177 3.86 -4.92 6.31
C GLN A 177 5.08 -4.49 7.13
N LEU A 178 4.99 -3.30 7.74
CA LEU A 178 6.07 -2.72 8.54
C LEU A 178 5.95 -3.06 10.03
N ASN A 179 4.83 -3.65 10.45
CA ASN A 179 4.47 -3.85 11.86
C ASN A 179 4.44 -2.53 12.65
N PHE A 180 3.84 -1.50 12.05
CA PHE A 180 3.71 -0.16 12.60
C PHE A 180 2.29 0.08 13.12
N ILE A 181 2.14 1.10 13.97
CA ILE A 181 0.84 1.51 14.51
C ILE A 181 0.31 2.71 13.71
N ILE A 182 -0.96 2.68 13.33
CA ILE A 182 -1.62 3.85 12.72
C ILE A 182 -1.92 4.86 13.81
N GLN A 183 -1.50 6.12 13.63
CA GLN A 183 -1.82 7.21 14.56
C GLN A 183 -3.34 7.26 14.82
N LEU A 184 -3.75 7.49 16.07
CA LEU A 184 -5.15 7.45 16.49
C LEU A 184 -6.07 8.30 15.60
N GLU A 185 -5.68 9.54 15.30
CA GLU A 185 -6.50 10.43 14.48
C GLU A 185 -6.57 9.95 13.02
N THR A 186 -5.45 9.50 12.45
CA THR A 186 -5.43 8.84 11.14
C THR A 186 -6.37 7.63 11.11
N PHE A 187 -6.37 6.78 12.15
CA PHE A 187 -7.25 5.61 12.21
C PHE A 187 -8.73 5.99 12.38
N ASN A 188 -9.04 7.01 13.19
CA ASN A 188 -10.39 7.51 13.35
C ASN A 188 -10.92 8.12 12.04
N SER A 189 -10.08 8.83 11.30
CA SER A 189 -10.43 9.35 9.99
C SER A 189 -10.73 8.24 8.96
N ILE A 190 -10.01 7.11 9.00
CA ILE A 190 -10.38 5.92 8.20
C ILE A 190 -11.82 5.49 8.51
N LYS A 191 -12.21 5.43 9.79
CA LYS A 191 -13.59 5.05 10.17
C LYS A 191 -14.63 6.03 9.64
N ARG A 192 -14.35 7.33 9.72
CA ARG A 192 -15.26 8.39 9.24
C ARG A 192 -15.42 8.36 7.72
N ASN A 193 -14.35 8.05 6.98
CA ASN A 193 -14.33 8.09 5.53
C ASN A 193 -14.54 6.72 4.86
N LYS A 194 -14.75 5.64 5.61
CA LYS A 194 -14.79 4.26 5.08
C LYS A 194 -15.69 4.09 3.85
N ASP A 195 -16.83 4.77 3.80
CA ASP A 195 -17.79 4.68 2.69
C ASP A 195 -17.24 5.23 1.37
N ARG A 196 -16.27 6.15 1.41
CA ARG A 196 -15.56 6.65 0.23
C ARG A 196 -14.82 5.53 -0.50
N ILE A 197 -14.52 4.40 0.13
CA ILE A 197 -13.87 3.28 -0.55
C ILE A 197 -14.71 2.75 -1.73
N LYS A 198 -16.04 2.95 -1.72
CA LYS A 198 -16.97 2.50 -2.76
C LYS A 198 -16.70 3.11 -4.15
N ILE A 199 -16.04 4.27 -4.21
CA ILE A 199 -15.67 4.90 -5.51
C ILE A 199 -14.34 4.36 -6.07
N VAL A 200 -13.65 3.49 -5.33
CA VAL A 200 -12.40 2.87 -5.76
C VAL A 200 -12.70 1.56 -6.47
N SER A 201 -12.00 1.29 -7.58
CA SER A 201 -12.21 0.07 -8.34
C SER A 201 -11.78 -1.17 -7.54
N ALA A 202 -12.44 -2.30 -7.81
CA ALA A 202 -12.18 -3.55 -7.11
C ALA A 202 -10.74 -4.03 -7.30
N GLU A 203 -10.17 -3.88 -8.50
CA GLU A 203 -8.78 -4.27 -8.83
C GLU A 203 -7.80 -3.60 -7.86
N ARG A 204 -7.94 -2.28 -7.65
CA ARG A 204 -7.04 -1.52 -6.78
C ARG A 204 -7.19 -1.89 -5.31
N ILE A 205 -8.41 -2.17 -4.85
CA ILE A 205 -8.65 -2.64 -3.48
C ILE A 205 -8.02 -4.02 -3.30
N THR A 206 -8.20 -4.90 -4.27
CA THR A 206 -7.66 -6.25 -4.30
C THR A 206 -6.13 -6.26 -4.32
N ASP A 207 -5.48 -5.37 -5.06
CA ASP A 207 -4.02 -5.23 -5.03
C ASP A 207 -3.50 -4.92 -3.62
N GLU A 208 -4.16 -4.02 -2.90
CA GLU A 208 -3.80 -3.70 -1.51
C GLU A 208 -4.09 -4.88 -0.56
N LEU A 209 -5.21 -5.60 -0.76
CA LEU A 209 -5.54 -6.82 -0.01
C LEU A 209 -4.54 -7.95 -0.25
N ASN A 210 -4.11 -8.17 -1.48
CA ASN A 210 -3.09 -9.17 -1.83
C ASN A 210 -1.76 -8.84 -1.15
N LYS A 211 -1.38 -7.55 -1.09
CA LYS A 211 -0.17 -7.13 -0.37
C LYS A 211 -0.30 -7.31 1.15
N ILE A 212 -1.49 -7.12 1.73
CA ILE A 212 -1.79 -7.47 3.14
C ILE A 212 -1.66 -8.98 3.34
N MET A 213 -2.23 -9.78 2.43
CA MET A 213 -2.17 -11.25 2.45
C MET A 213 -0.73 -11.77 2.42
N LEU A 214 0.16 -11.06 1.71
CA LEU A 214 1.58 -11.41 1.57
C LEU A 214 2.48 -10.94 2.73
N ALA A 215 1.94 -10.18 3.69
CA ALA A 215 2.69 -9.77 4.88
C ALA A 215 3.12 -10.98 5.74
N SER A 216 4.05 -10.76 6.66
CA SER A 216 4.50 -11.81 7.61
C SER A 216 3.38 -12.26 8.54
N GLU A 217 2.60 -11.31 9.08
CA GLU A 217 1.41 -11.54 9.90
C GLU A 217 0.16 -10.88 9.29
N PRO A 218 -0.45 -11.49 8.25
CA PRO A 218 -1.61 -10.91 7.57
C PRO A 218 -2.79 -10.62 8.49
N SER A 219 -2.95 -11.36 9.59
CA SER A 219 -4.08 -11.17 10.50
C SER A 219 -4.14 -9.76 11.10
N VAL A 220 -3.01 -9.07 11.27
CA VAL A 220 -2.96 -7.67 11.74
C VAL A 220 -3.78 -6.78 10.80
N GLY A 221 -3.57 -6.92 9.49
CA GLY A 221 -4.29 -6.14 8.48
C GLY A 221 -5.79 -6.43 8.48
N PHE A 222 -6.19 -7.70 8.51
CA PHE A 222 -7.61 -8.07 8.56
C PHE A 222 -8.30 -7.62 9.85
N LYS A 223 -7.60 -7.66 10.99
CA LYS A 223 -8.11 -7.10 12.27
C LYS A 223 -8.30 -5.59 12.16
N LEU A 224 -7.37 -4.86 11.53
CA LEU A 224 -7.50 -3.42 11.30
C LEU A 224 -8.65 -3.09 10.34
N LEU A 225 -8.81 -3.85 9.24
CA LEU A 225 -9.93 -3.72 8.30
C LEU A 225 -11.28 -3.92 8.99
N ASN A 226 -11.37 -4.90 9.89
CA ASN A 226 -12.57 -5.14 10.68
C ASN A 226 -12.82 -3.99 11.66
N LYS A 227 -11.80 -3.56 12.43
CA LYS A 227 -11.91 -2.47 13.39
C LYS A 227 -12.25 -1.12 12.75
N SER A 228 -11.84 -0.89 11.50
CA SER A 228 -12.16 0.34 10.77
C SER A 228 -13.54 0.31 10.10
N GLY A 229 -14.15 -0.88 9.98
CA GLY A 229 -15.40 -1.09 9.24
C GLY A 229 -15.22 -1.18 7.73
N LEU A 230 -13.99 -1.12 7.20
CA LEU A 230 -13.73 -1.32 5.77
C LEU A 230 -14.00 -2.76 5.33
N LEU A 231 -13.74 -3.75 6.20
CA LEU A 231 -13.89 -5.16 5.87
C LEU A 231 -15.31 -5.50 5.42
N GLU A 232 -16.32 -4.95 6.11
CA GLU A 232 -17.73 -5.14 5.78
C GLU A 232 -18.07 -4.67 4.37
N ILE A 233 -17.44 -3.59 3.91
CA ILE A 233 -17.71 -2.99 2.59
C ILE A 233 -16.99 -3.77 1.48
N ILE A 234 -15.71 -4.08 1.68
CA ILE A 234 -14.86 -4.64 0.62
C ILE A 234 -14.91 -6.17 0.56
N PHE A 235 -15.12 -6.82 1.70
CA PHE A 235 -15.12 -8.27 1.83
C PHE A 235 -16.19 -8.78 2.82
N PRO A 236 -17.48 -8.56 2.49
CA PRO A 236 -18.60 -8.88 3.39
C PRO A 236 -18.69 -10.35 3.79
N GLU A 237 -18.29 -11.29 2.92
CA GLU A 237 -18.29 -12.72 3.20
C GLU A 237 -17.33 -13.06 4.35
N LEU A 238 -16.14 -12.46 4.35
CA LEU A 238 -15.17 -12.63 5.43
C LEU A 238 -15.63 -11.95 6.71
N PHE A 239 -16.28 -10.78 6.61
CA PHE A 239 -16.89 -10.12 7.76
C PHE A 239 -17.98 -10.98 8.42
N ARG A 240 -18.80 -11.70 7.64
CA ARG A 240 -19.85 -12.60 8.15
C ARG A 240 -19.33 -13.83 8.89
N LEU A 241 -18.03 -14.13 8.83
CA LEU A 241 -17.43 -15.18 9.66
C LEU A 241 -17.27 -14.76 11.14
N LYS A 242 -17.41 -13.46 11.43
CA LYS A 242 -17.26 -12.90 12.76
C LYS A 242 -18.45 -13.24 13.65
N GLY A 243 -18.16 -13.42 14.93
CA GLY A 243 -19.16 -13.58 15.97
C GLY A 243 -19.27 -15.02 16.44
N VAL A 244 -19.76 -15.15 17.66
CA VAL A 244 -20.11 -16.41 18.29
C VAL A 244 -21.55 -16.28 18.71
N GLU A 245 -22.42 -17.11 18.16
CA GLU A 245 -23.78 -17.23 18.68
C GLU A 245 -23.81 -18.34 19.74
N GLN A 246 -24.55 -18.09 20.80
CA GLN A 246 -24.87 -19.08 21.81
C GLN A 246 -26.36 -19.39 21.73
N VAL A 247 -26.68 -20.67 21.60
CA VAL A 247 -28.05 -21.20 21.73
C VAL A 247 -27.95 -22.35 22.73
N ASP A 248 -28.83 -22.34 23.74
CA ASP A 248 -28.86 -23.31 24.84
C ASP A 248 -27.51 -23.50 25.57
N GLY A 249 -26.74 -22.42 25.72
CA GLY A 249 -25.42 -22.44 26.37
C GLY A 249 -24.28 -23.03 25.52
N ILE A 250 -24.56 -23.47 24.29
CA ILE A 250 -23.56 -24.03 23.36
C ILE A 250 -23.16 -22.96 22.33
N GLY A 251 -21.90 -22.53 22.40
CA GLY A 251 -21.28 -21.62 21.44
C GLY A 251 -20.48 -22.36 20.37
N HIS A 252 -20.08 -21.65 19.31
CA HIS A 252 -19.06 -22.10 18.36
C HIS A 252 -17.82 -21.21 18.43
N LYS A 253 -16.72 -21.61 17.77
CA LYS A 253 -15.53 -20.74 17.66
C LYS A 253 -15.85 -19.55 16.74
N ASP A 254 -15.22 -18.41 16.99
CA ASP A 254 -15.28 -17.29 16.04
C ASP A 254 -14.51 -17.69 14.77
N ASN A 255 -15.24 -17.92 13.69
CA ASN A 255 -14.67 -18.45 12.44
C ASN A 255 -13.75 -17.41 11.78
N PHE A 256 -13.99 -16.12 11.98
CA PHE A 256 -13.11 -15.06 11.46
C PHE A 256 -11.73 -15.14 12.10
N TYR A 257 -11.63 -15.13 13.43
CA TYR A 257 -10.33 -15.25 14.11
C TYR A 257 -9.66 -16.61 13.87
N HIS A 258 -10.45 -17.68 13.69
CA HIS A 258 -9.93 -18.98 13.29
C HIS A 258 -9.26 -18.93 11.92
N SER A 259 -9.94 -18.43 10.88
CA SER A 259 -9.38 -18.28 9.53
C SER A 259 -8.12 -17.42 9.52
N LEU A 260 -8.09 -16.33 10.31
CA LEU A 260 -6.89 -15.50 10.44
C LEU A 260 -5.71 -16.26 11.07
N LYS A 261 -5.95 -17.11 12.08
CA LYS A 261 -4.90 -17.93 12.68
C LYS A 261 -4.35 -18.96 11.68
N VAL A 262 -5.22 -19.57 10.87
CA VAL A 262 -4.80 -20.49 9.79
C VAL A 262 -3.95 -19.74 8.75
N LEU A 263 -4.36 -18.52 8.37
CA LEU A 263 -3.62 -17.65 7.47
C LEU A 263 -2.22 -17.29 8.00
N ASP A 264 -2.09 -16.90 9.27
CA ASP A 264 -0.77 -16.59 9.86
C ASP A 264 0.11 -17.83 10.01
N ASN A 265 -0.47 -19.02 10.16
CA ASN A 265 0.30 -20.26 10.22
C ASN A 265 0.86 -20.63 8.85
N ILE A 266 0.08 -20.48 7.78
CA ILE A 266 0.54 -20.77 6.42
C ILE A 266 1.50 -19.70 5.89
N SER A 267 1.37 -18.43 6.33
CA SER A 267 2.27 -17.35 5.90
C SER A 267 3.73 -17.62 6.27
N LYS A 268 3.96 -18.30 7.40
CA LYS A 268 5.28 -18.74 7.86
C LYS A 268 5.90 -19.86 7.01
N LYS A 269 5.09 -20.52 6.17
CA LYS A 269 5.49 -21.70 5.39
C LYS A 269 5.53 -21.46 3.89
N THR A 270 4.84 -20.44 3.39
CA THR A 270 4.79 -20.13 1.95
C THR A 270 4.53 -18.66 1.67
N ASN A 271 5.09 -18.17 0.57
CA ASN A 271 4.77 -16.88 -0.03
C ASN A 271 3.80 -17.01 -1.22
N ASN A 272 3.27 -18.21 -1.49
CA ASN A 272 2.28 -18.42 -2.53
C ASN A 272 0.95 -17.76 -2.13
N LEU A 273 0.59 -16.69 -2.84
CA LEU A 273 -0.61 -15.89 -2.60
C LEU A 273 -1.89 -16.75 -2.62
N TRP A 274 -2.00 -17.69 -3.55
CA TRP A 274 -3.19 -18.51 -3.73
C TRP A 274 -3.38 -19.54 -2.62
N LEU A 275 -2.28 -20.10 -2.10
CA LEU A 275 -2.35 -20.95 -0.90
C LEU A 275 -2.82 -20.15 0.32
N ARG A 276 -2.40 -18.89 0.45
CA ARG A 276 -2.87 -17.99 1.52
C ARG A 276 -4.35 -17.62 1.35
N TRP A 277 -4.81 -17.37 0.12
CA TRP A 277 -6.24 -17.21 -0.17
C TRP A 277 -7.05 -18.47 0.18
N ALA A 278 -6.58 -19.66 -0.22
CA ALA A 278 -7.24 -20.91 0.14
C ALA A 278 -7.34 -21.09 1.66
N ALA A 279 -6.26 -20.77 2.40
CA ALA A 279 -6.26 -20.80 3.86
C ALA A 279 -7.26 -19.81 4.49
N LEU A 280 -7.36 -18.58 3.97
CA LEU A 280 -8.32 -17.61 4.47
C LEU A 280 -9.78 -18.03 4.21
N LEU A 281 -10.03 -18.67 3.06
CA LEU A 281 -11.37 -19.00 2.57
C LEU A 281 -11.86 -20.41 2.91
N HIS A 282 -11.04 -21.24 3.54
CA HIS A 282 -11.37 -22.65 3.81
C HIS A 282 -12.73 -22.84 4.52
N ASP A 283 -13.11 -21.88 5.35
CA ASP A 283 -14.34 -21.89 6.15
C ASP A 283 -15.40 -20.87 5.69
N ILE A 284 -15.23 -20.22 4.52
CA ILE A 284 -16.06 -19.08 4.09
C ILE A 284 -17.56 -19.41 3.97
N GLY A 285 -17.90 -20.68 3.76
CA GLY A 285 -19.28 -21.16 3.65
C GLY A 285 -19.98 -21.45 4.98
N LYS A 286 -19.28 -21.40 6.12
CA LYS A 286 -19.87 -21.73 7.43
C LYS A 286 -21.07 -20.84 7.80
N PRO A 287 -21.05 -19.51 7.61
CA PRO A 287 -22.20 -18.67 7.95
C PRO A 287 -23.47 -19.04 7.17
N ALA A 288 -23.33 -19.45 5.91
CA ALA A 288 -24.46 -19.79 5.04
C ALA A 288 -25.04 -21.19 5.30
N THR A 289 -24.30 -22.07 6.00
CA THR A 289 -24.67 -23.48 6.26
C THR A 289 -24.91 -23.76 7.74
N LYS A 290 -24.82 -22.71 8.57
CA LYS A 290 -24.97 -22.78 10.01
C LYS A 290 -26.38 -23.22 10.39
N GLN A 291 -26.48 -24.30 11.16
CA GLN A 291 -27.74 -24.82 11.69
C GLN A 291 -27.53 -25.28 13.14
N PHE A 292 -28.46 -24.92 14.03
CA PHE A 292 -28.51 -25.48 15.38
C PHE A 292 -29.42 -26.70 15.40
N LYS A 293 -28.92 -27.83 15.89
CA LYS A 293 -29.72 -29.05 16.10
C LYS A 293 -29.81 -29.31 17.60
N SER A 294 -31.03 -29.29 18.13
CA SER A 294 -31.27 -29.58 19.55
C SER A 294 -30.66 -30.94 19.94
N GLY A 295 -29.93 -30.98 21.06
CA GLY A 295 -29.19 -32.16 21.54
C GLY A 295 -27.84 -32.45 20.87
N VAL A 296 -27.53 -31.84 19.70
CA VAL A 296 -26.26 -32.03 18.96
C VAL A 296 -25.40 -30.76 18.96
N GLY A 297 -26.03 -29.57 19.01
CA GLY A 297 -25.36 -28.27 18.96
C GLY A 297 -25.25 -27.71 17.53
N TRP A 298 -24.27 -26.84 17.32
CA TRP A 298 -24.04 -26.18 16.03
C TRP A 298 -23.41 -27.11 14.99
N SER A 299 -24.00 -27.14 13.80
CA SER A 299 -23.53 -27.90 12.64
C SER A 299 -23.31 -26.98 11.44
N PHE A 300 -22.33 -27.35 10.61
CA PHE A 300 -21.95 -26.65 9.38
C PHE A 300 -21.82 -27.63 8.20
N HIS A 301 -22.72 -28.61 8.11
CA HIS A 301 -22.67 -29.59 7.02
C HIS A 301 -22.68 -28.91 5.65
N ASN A 302 -21.84 -29.41 4.73
CA ASN A 302 -21.74 -28.92 3.35
C ASN A 302 -21.17 -27.49 3.19
N HIS A 303 -20.56 -26.93 4.24
CA HIS A 303 -19.94 -25.59 4.19
C HIS A 303 -18.78 -25.50 3.20
N ASP A 304 -18.09 -26.59 2.96
CA ASP A 304 -17.04 -26.77 1.97
C ASP A 304 -17.58 -26.62 0.54
N PHE A 305 -18.66 -27.32 0.20
CA PHE A 305 -19.31 -27.20 -1.11
C PHE A 305 -19.96 -25.84 -1.33
N VAL A 306 -20.64 -25.30 -0.30
CA VAL A 306 -21.20 -23.94 -0.37
C VAL A 306 -20.10 -22.90 -0.49
N GLY A 307 -19.02 -23.04 0.29
CA GLY A 307 -17.83 -22.20 0.20
C GLY A 307 -17.22 -22.20 -1.20
N TYR A 308 -17.03 -23.38 -1.79
CA TYR A 308 -16.56 -23.55 -3.17
C TYR A 308 -17.42 -22.75 -4.18
N LYS A 309 -18.76 -22.84 -4.08
CA LYS A 309 -19.66 -22.08 -4.94
C LYS A 309 -19.56 -20.56 -4.72
N MET A 310 -19.30 -20.12 -3.50
CA MET A 310 -19.15 -18.69 -3.17
C MET A 310 -17.88 -18.09 -3.77
N ILE A 311 -16.79 -18.86 -3.87
CA ILE A 311 -15.47 -18.37 -4.34
C ILE A 311 -15.59 -17.70 -5.71
N TYR A 312 -16.31 -18.29 -6.67
CA TYR A 312 -16.48 -17.71 -8.01
C TYR A 312 -17.09 -16.29 -7.96
N GLY A 313 -18.15 -16.11 -7.16
CA GLY A 313 -18.79 -14.80 -7.00
C GLY A 313 -17.90 -13.77 -6.31
N ILE A 314 -17.17 -14.21 -5.26
CA ILE A 314 -16.20 -13.37 -4.54
C ILE A 314 -15.10 -12.91 -5.50
N PHE A 315 -14.46 -13.85 -6.20
CA PHE A 315 -13.30 -13.56 -7.05
C PHE A 315 -13.70 -12.71 -8.26
N ARG A 316 -14.85 -12.98 -8.87
CA ARG A 316 -15.38 -12.12 -9.94
C ARG A 316 -15.60 -10.68 -9.47
N ARG A 317 -16.14 -10.47 -8.26
CA ARG A 317 -16.35 -9.14 -7.68
C ARG A 317 -15.02 -8.46 -7.32
N MET A 318 -14.06 -9.23 -6.81
CA MET A 318 -12.73 -8.76 -6.42
C MET A 318 -11.74 -8.66 -7.59
N ARG A 319 -12.11 -9.14 -8.79
CA ARG A 319 -11.25 -9.17 -9.98
C ARG A 319 -10.00 -10.02 -9.77
N LEU A 320 -10.19 -11.17 -9.11
CA LEU A 320 -9.18 -12.21 -8.87
C LEU A 320 -9.31 -13.38 -9.85
#